data_AF-A0A428GUT3-F1
#
_entry.id   AF-A0A428GUT3-F1
#
_cell.length_a   1.000
_cell.length_b   1.000
_cell.length_c   1.000
_cell.angle_alpha   90.00
_cell.angle_beta   90.00
_cell.angle_gamma   90.00
#
_symmetry.space_group_name_H-M   'P 1'
#
loop_
_entity.id
_entity.type
_entity.pdbx_description
1 polymer ?
#
loop_
_entity_poly.entity_id
_entity_poly.type
_entity_poly.pdbx_seq_one_letter_code
_entity_poly.pdbx_strand_id
1 'polypeptide(L)'
;MSWVQKMKDVKIESLDYKEENKSDKFINLLVEQYGFDKEMSGLITEISTLIDEKFPYLSQTEREQLLLVTLGSFIYSEGFEDGKSMEDKAKGYISDVSWMDVAGTPSDITGLPLDGKILLKHLGLTDNQITKLRYNIRLQSQIASGIYPNYDKIKSDDLESYKLSYEKVYGVQLTDEMFKEKWNEKYSSFSGKGDFAHFSITTASNLNNRLRGSDLTKLGHENVNDFAGWLGDATLTDSDDISFGNDDYKADLDAVNITQKMKRKKISYIEASNEYYSEMKRGEYTRAEKFVEYKSVEEIKQKIFTKLLPDNMKYVEESGMQSHFELPNEEQCMAYLQKNYPSTYNFIRNIETGNQELTEMR
;
A
#
# COMPACT_ATOMS: atom_id res chain seq x y z
N MET A 1 -50.01 -8.76 34.45
CA MET A 1 -49.18 -9.52 33.49
C MET A 1 -47.73 -9.16 33.69
N SER A 2 -46.83 -10.14 33.87
CA SER A 2 -45.41 -9.89 34.13
C SER A 2 -44.70 -9.40 32.86
N TRP A 3 -43.57 -8.72 33.03
CA TRP A 3 -42.71 -8.25 31.94
C TRP A 3 -42.28 -9.40 31.00
N VAL A 4 -42.16 -10.61 31.56
CA VAL A 4 -41.86 -11.86 30.84
C VAL A 4 -42.99 -12.28 29.91
N GLN A 5 -44.25 -11.97 30.23
CA GLN A 5 -45.39 -12.27 29.37
C GLN A 5 -45.42 -11.33 28.15
N LYS A 6 -45.06 -10.05 28.33
CA LYS A 6 -44.97 -9.07 27.22
C LYS A 6 -43.90 -9.41 26.19
N MET A 7 -42.82 -10.08 26.59
CA MET A 7 -41.74 -10.52 25.68
C MET A 7 -42.13 -11.75 24.84
N LYS A 8 -43.11 -12.55 25.26
CA LYS A 8 -43.55 -13.75 24.52
C LYS A 8 -44.49 -13.44 23.36
N ASP A 9 -45.13 -12.27 23.39
CA ASP A 9 -46.09 -11.84 22.35
C ASP A 9 -45.43 -10.92 21.29
N VAL A 10 -44.13 -10.62 21.43
CA VAL A 10 -43.37 -10.00 20.33
C VAL A 10 -43.08 -11.09 19.31
N LYS A 11 -43.90 -11.18 18.27
CA LYS A 11 -43.45 -11.72 16.99
C LYS A 11 -42.27 -10.87 16.56
N ILE A 12 -41.06 -11.33 16.86
CA ILE A 12 -39.88 -10.91 16.11
C ILE A 12 -40.14 -11.46 14.72
N GLU A 13 -40.73 -10.63 13.85
CA GLU A 13 -40.48 -10.78 12.43
C GLU A 13 -38.97 -10.87 12.33
N SER A 14 -38.49 -12.03 11.87
CA SER A 14 -37.10 -12.20 11.50
C SER A 14 -36.81 -11.06 10.54
N LEU A 15 -36.20 -10.00 11.06
CA LEU A 15 -35.34 -9.15 10.27
C LEU A 15 -34.38 -10.15 9.65
N ASP A 16 -34.60 -10.46 8.37
CA ASP A 16 -33.59 -11.10 7.54
C ASP A 16 -32.36 -10.21 7.70
N TYR A 17 -31.50 -10.58 8.64
CA TYR A 17 -30.15 -10.07 8.71
C TYR A 17 -29.51 -10.62 7.45
N LYS A 18 -29.68 -9.90 6.33
CA LYS A 18 -28.95 -10.18 5.10
C LYS A 18 -27.50 -10.10 5.50
N GLU A 19 -26.90 -11.28 5.68
CA GLU A 19 -25.48 -11.43 5.90
C GLU A 19 -24.81 -10.62 4.79
N GLU A 20 -24.22 -9.49 5.16
CA GLU A 20 -23.65 -8.57 4.19
C GLU A 20 -22.60 -9.32 3.38
N ASN A 21 -22.76 -9.34 2.06
CA ASN A 21 -21.92 -10.11 1.15
C ASN A 21 -20.45 -9.70 1.35
N LYS A 22 -19.53 -10.67 1.32
CA LYS A 22 -18.08 -10.44 1.42
C LYS A 22 -17.61 -9.37 0.42
N SER A 23 -18.17 -9.34 -0.78
CA SER A 23 -17.90 -8.32 -1.80
C SER A 23 -18.40 -6.94 -1.38
N ASP A 24 -19.60 -6.82 -0.80
CA ASP A 24 -20.14 -5.54 -0.34
C ASP A 24 -19.32 -4.96 0.81
N LYS A 25 -18.88 -5.82 1.75
CA LYS A 25 -17.95 -5.42 2.83
C LYS A 25 -16.64 -4.90 2.28
N PHE A 26 -16.10 -5.56 1.25
CA PHE A 26 -14.84 -5.16 0.65
C PHE A 26 -14.97 -3.86 -0.14
N ILE A 27 -16.07 -3.66 -0.85
CA ILE A 27 -16.40 -2.38 -1.50
C ILE A 27 -16.45 -1.26 -0.45
N ASN A 28 -17.16 -1.46 0.65
CA ASN A 28 -17.26 -0.46 1.73
C ASN A 28 -15.90 -0.20 2.39
N LEU A 29 -15.05 -1.22 2.53
CA LEU A 29 -13.68 -1.09 3.02
C LEU A 29 -12.84 -0.23 2.08
N LEU A 30 -12.90 -0.44 0.76
CA LEU A 30 -12.14 0.36 -0.21
C LEU A 30 -12.55 1.84 -0.14
N VAL A 31 -13.85 2.11 0.06
CA VAL A 31 -14.37 3.46 0.31
C VAL A 31 -13.81 4.02 1.63
N GLU A 32 -13.88 3.27 2.74
CA GLU A 32 -13.47 3.76 4.06
C GLU A 32 -11.95 3.99 4.17
N GLN A 33 -11.14 3.04 3.67
CA GLN A 33 -9.69 3.02 3.88
C GLN A 33 -8.92 3.80 2.83
N TYR A 34 -9.41 3.86 1.59
CA TYR A 34 -8.70 4.50 0.47
C TYR A 34 -9.49 5.66 -0.16
N GLY A 35 -10.77 5.82 0.17
CA GLY A 35 -11.60 6.95 -0.29
C GLY A 35 -12.16 6.79 -1.70
N PHE A 36 -12.03 5.62 -2.32
CA PHE A 36 -12.64 5.36 -3.63
C PHE A 36 -14.16 5.50 -3.56
N ASP A 37 -14.78 5.90 -4.67
CA ASP A 37 -16.24 5.82 -4.80
C ASP A 37 -16.70 4.36 -4.99
N LYS A 38 -18.01 4.11 -4.88
CA LYS A 38 -18.57 2.76 -5.01
C LYS A 38 -18.40 2.18 -6.42
N GLU A 39 -18.34 3.01 -7.45
CA GLU A 39 -18.12 2.56 -8.84
C GLU A 39 -16.71 1.97 -8.96
N MET A 40 -15.68 2.72 -8.55
CA MET A 40 -14.29 2.27 -8.59
C MET A 40 -14.04 1.08 -7.66
N SER A 41 -14.59 1.12 -6.45
CA SER A 41 -14.48 0.02 -5.48
C SER A 41 -15.14 -1.26 -6.00
N GLY A 42 -16.30 -1.12 -6.65
CA GLY A 42 -16.99 -2.22 -7.33
C GLY A 42 -16.16 -2.80 -8.47
N LEU A 43 -15.56 -1.94 -9.31
CA LEU A 43 -14.70 -2.37 -10.41
C LEU A 43 -13.45 -3.14 -9.92
N ILE A 44 -12.78 -2.66 -8.87
CA ILE A 44 -11.65 -3.37 -8.25
C ILE A 44 -12.08 -4.75 -7.76
N THR A 45 -13.23 -4.83 -7.10
CA THR A 45 -13.79 -6.08 -6.59
C THR A 45 -14.16 -7.04 -7.74
N GLU A 46 -14.75 -6.52 -8.82
CA GLU A 46 -15.11 -7.29 -10.02
C GLU A 46 -13.88 -7.87 -10.71
N ILE A 47 -12.79 -7.10 -10.83
CA ILE A 47 -11.52 -7.59 -11.41
C ILE A 47 -11.00 -8.81 -10.65
N SER A 48 -11.12 -8.83 -9.31
CA SER A 48 -10.75 -10.00 -8.51
C SER A 48 -11.56 -11.24 -8.92
N THR A 49 -12.87 -11.11 -9.05
CA THR A 49 -13.76 -12.20 -9.49
C THR A 49 -13.42 -12.65 -10.92
N LEU A 50 -13.18 -11.70 -11.83
CA LEU A 50 -12.81 -12.03 -13.21
C LEU A 50 -11.47 -12.78 -13.27
N ILE A 51 -10.51 -12.45 -12.42
CA ILE A 51 -9.24 -13.19 -12.30
C ILE A 51 -9.50 -14.63 -11.83
N ASP A 52 -10.35 -14.81 -10.80
CA ASP A 52 -10.75 -16.14 -10.32
C ASP A 52 -11.38 -16.99 -11.41
N GLU A 53 -12.25 -16.41 -12.22
CA GLU A 53 -12.93 -17.09 -13.32
C GLU A 53 -12.01 -17.39 -14.52
N LYS A 54 -11.13 -16.44 -14.88
CA LYS A 54 -10.27 -16.54 -16.07
C LYS A 54 -9.04 -17.42 -15.83
N PHE A 55 -8.54 -17.46 -14.61
CA PHE A 55 -7.33 -18.18 -14.24
C PHE A 55 -7.56 -19.23 -13.12
N PRO A 56 -8.52 -20.16 -13.29
CA PRO A 56 -8.87 -21.13 -12.24
C PRO A 56 -7.74 -22.15 -11.98
N TYR A 57 -6.76 -22.24 -12.88
CA TYR A 57 -5.60 -23.12 -12.76
C TYR A 57 -4.51 -22.56 -11.83
N LEU A 58 -4.52 -21.25 -11.57
CA LEU A 58 -3.60 -20.63 -10.61
C LEU A 58 -4.02 -21.02 -9.18
N SER A 59 -3.07 -21.00 -8.26
CA SER A 59 -3.39 -21.04 -6.83
C SER A 59 -4.10 -19.75 -6.41
N GLN A 60 -4.75 -19.79 -5.25
CA GLN A 60 -5.39 -18.60 -4.69
C GLN A 60 -4.39 -17.45 -4.48
N THR A 61 -3.21 -17.75 -3.93
CA THR A 61 -2.15 -16.75 -3.72
C THR A 61 -1.64 -16.14 -5.02
N GLU A 62 -1.50 -16.94 -6.09
CA GLU A 62 -1.09 -16.42 -7.40
C GLU A 62 -2.16 -15.50 -8.00
N ARG A 63 -3.45 -15.81 -7.86
CA ARG A 63 -4.54 -14.93 -8.31
C ARG A 63 -4.59 -13.61 -7.56
N GLU A 64 -4.37 -13.66 -6.24
CA GLU A 64 -4.32 -12.47 -5.39
C GLU A 64 -3.10 -11.62 -5.70
N GLN A 65 -1.93 -12.23 -5.88
CA GLN A 65 -0.74 -11.55 -6.37
C GLN A 65 -0.99 -10.91 -7.75
N LEU A 66 -1.66 -11.62 -8.67
CA LEU A 66 -1.99 -11.13 -10.01
C LEU A 66 -2.87 -9.88 -9.97
N LEU A 67 -3.89 -9.87 -9.11
CA LEU A 67 -4.72 -8.68 -8.87
C LEU A 67 -3.87 -7.52 -8.37
N LEU A 68 -3.13 -7.74 -7.29
CA LEU A 68 -2.41 -6.69 -6.56
C LEU A 68 -1.27 -6.10 -7.40
N VAL A 69 -0.49 -6.92 -8.10
CA VAL A 69 0.58 -6.44 -8.99
C VAL A 69 0.01 -5.65 -10.16
N THR A 70 -1.15 -6.06 -10.69
CA THR A 70 -1.82 -5.34 -11.79
C THR A 70 -2.25 -3.94 -11.34
N LEU A 71 -2.85 -3.82 -10.16
CA LEU A 71 -3.32 -2.53 -9.64
C LEU A 71 -2.17 -1.63 -9.19
N GLY A 72 -1.13 -2.19 -8.54
CA GLY A 72 0.06 -1.45 -8.14
C GLY A 72 0.93 -0.98 -9.31
N SER A 73 0.96 -1.74 -10.41
CA SER A 73 1.80 -1.41 -11.59
C SER A 73 1.45 -0.06 -12.24
N PHE A 74 0.25 0.48 -12.01
CA PHE A 74 -0.14 1.82 -12.48
C PHE A 74 0.69 2.96 -11.90
N ILE A 75 1.42 2.73 -10.80
CA ILE A 75 2.38 3.68 -10.23
C ILE A 75 3.81 3.14 -10.34
N TYR A 76 4.01 1.85 -10.04
CA TYR A 76 5.35 1.28 -9.82
C TYR A 76 5.96 0.55 -11.03
N SER A 77 5.33 0.63 -12.21
CA SER A 77 5.86 -0.02 -13.42
C SER A 77 5.62 0.78 -14.71
N GLU A 78 5.38 2.08 -14.58
CA GLU A 78 5.19 3.02 -15.70
C GLU A 78 6.18 4.21 -15.64
N GLY A 79 7.26 4.10 -14.84
CA GLY A 79 8.24 5.16 -14.63
C GLY A 79 8.96 5.57 -15.91
N PHE A 80 9.30 4.62 -16.79
CA PHE A 80 9.85 4.94 -18.11
C PHE A 80 8.86 5.72 -18.99
N GLU A 81 7.57 5.39 -18.93
CA GLU A 81 6.54 6.09 -19.72
C GLU A 81 6.28 7.51 -19.19
N ASP A 82 6.32 7.68 -17.87
CA ASP A 82 6.08 8.95 -17.19
C ASP A 82 7.27 9.93 -17.25
N GLY A 83 8.48 9.45 -17.56
CA GLY A 83 9.69 10.26 -17.62
C GLY A 83 9.62 11.40 -18.65
N LYS A 84 9.84 12.64 -18.20
CA LYS A 84 9.78 13.85 -19.05
C LYS A 84 11.09 14.13 -19.79
N SER A 85 12.23 13.73 -19.22
CA SER A 85 13.56 13.80 -19.83
C SER A 85 14.15 12.40 -20.06
N MET A 86 15.23 12.30 -20.83
CA MET A 86 15.93 11.02 -21.03
C MET A 86 16.50 10.46 -19.72
N GLU A 87 16.94 11.34 -18.81
CA GLU A 87 17.44 10.94 -17.49
C GLU A 87 16.30 10.39 -16.62
N ASP A 88 15.14 11.07 -16.60
CA ASP A 88 13.96 10.60 -15.86
C ASP A 88 13.50 9.24 -16.36
N LYS A 89 13.49 9.05 -17.69
CA LYS A 89 13.14 7.77 -18.30
C LYS A 89 14.12 6.66 -17.90
N ALA A 90 15.41 6.95 -17.87
CA ALA A 90 16.41 5.97 -17.44
C ALA A 90 16.22 5.57 -15.96
N LYS A 91 15.97 6.55 -15.07
CA LYS A 91 15.65 6.29 -13.65
C LYS A 91 14.35 5.51 -13.50
N GLY A 92 13.33 5.91 -14.24
CA GLY A 92 12.02 5.24 -14.30
C GLY A 92 12.16 3.78 -14.72
N TYR A 93 12.91 3.50 -15.79
CA TYR A 93 13.16 2.12 -16.24
C TYR A 93 13.86 1.26 -15.17
N ILE A 94 14.85 1.82 -14.46
CA ILE A 94 15.54 1.09 -13.38
C ILE A 94 14.55 0.77 -12.24
N SER A 95 13.69 1.73 -11.89
CA SER A 95 12.62 1.54 -10.90
C SER A 95 11.64 0.44 -11.36
N ASP A 96 11.15 0.53 -12.60
CA ASP A 96 10.22 -0.43 -13.19
C ASP A 96 10.78 -1.85 -13.14
N VAL A 97 12.03 -2.05 -13.58
CA VAL A 97 12.71 -3.35 -13.54
C VAL A 97 12.86 -3.88 -12.11
N SER A 98 13.12 -3.00 -11.14
CA SER A 98 13.26 -3.39 -9.73
C SER A 98 11.93 -3.90 -9.17
N TRP A 99 10.83 -3.21 -9.44
CA TRP A 99 9.50 -3.64 -9.01
C TRP A 99 9.02 -4.90 -9.73
N MET A 100 9.34 -5.05 -11.02
CA MET A 100 9.06 -6.27 -11.77
C MET A 100 9.80 -7.50 -11.19
N ASP A 101 11.05 -7.35 -10.73
CA ASP A 101 11.78 -8.44 -10.04
C ASP A 101 11.14 -8.75 -8.67
N VAL A 102 10.77 -7.71 -7.92
CA VAL A 102 10.32 -7.85 -6.52
C VAL A 102 8.86 -8.32 -6.40
N ALA A 103 7.93 -7.63 -7.05
CA ALA A 103 6.49 -7.93 -7.03
C ALA A 103 6.08 -8.97 -8.08
N GLY A 104 6.89 -9.15 -9.12
CA GLY A 104 6.56 -9.94 -10.30
C GLY A 104 5.81 -9.12 -11.34
N THR A 105 5.31 -9.81 -12.37
CA THR A 105 4.46 -9.24 -13.41
C THR A 105 3.26 -10.16 -13.71
N PRO A 106 2.20 -9.66 -14.37
CA PRO A 106 1.13 -10.53 -14.86
C PRO A 106 1.64 -11.67 -15.75
N SER A 107 2.66 -11.41 -16.56
CA SER A 107 3.32 -12.41 -17.40
C SER A 107 4.02 -13.50 -16.57
N ASP A 108 4.71 -13.09 -15.51
CA ASP A 108 5.40 -13.98 -14.59
C ASP A 108 4.49 -14.96 -13.86
N ILE A 109 3.25 -14.56 -13.60
CA ILE A 109 2.26 -15.34 -12.84
C ILE A 109 1.43 -16.21 -13.78
N THR A 110 0.98 -15.65 -14.91
CA THR A 110 0.06 -16.35 -15.82
C THR A 110 0.77 -17.25 -16.83
N GLY A 111 2.05 -16.98 -17.13
CA GLY A 111 2.80 -17.60 -18.23
C GLY A 111 2.42 -17.08 -19.61
N LEU A 112 1.59 -16.03 -19.69
CA LEU A 112 1.14 -15.41 -20.92
C LEU A 112 1.84 -14.05 -21.11
N PRO A 113 2.08 -13.57 -22.34
CA PRO A 113 2.75 -12.29 -22.58
C PRO A 113 1.80 -11.11 -22.27
N LEU A 114 1.53 -10.89 -20.98
CA LEU A 114 0.59 -9.90 -20.45
C LEU A 114 1.31 -8.88 -19.56
N ASP A 115 1.07 -7.60 -19.80
CA ASP A 115 1.25 -6.53 -18.81
C ASP A 115 -0.08 -6.25 -18.08
N GLY A 116 -0.08 -5.31 -17.12
CA GLY A 116 -1.28 -4.99 -16.35
C GLY A 116 -2.45 -4.50 -17.22
N LYS A 117 -2.19 -3.67 -18.23
CA LYS A 117 -3.21 -3.13 -19.13
C LYS A 117 -3.77 -4.21 -20.06
N ILE A 118 -2.90 -5.05 -20.63
CA ILE A 118 -3.28 -6.15 -21.51
C ILE A 118 -4.04 -7.21 -20.71
N LEU A 119 -3.65 -7.49 -19.46
CA LEU A 119 -4.41 -8.37 -18.57
C LEU A 119 -5.85 -7.86 -18.39
N LEU A 120 -6.05 -6.58 -18.05
CA LEU A 120 -7.38 -6.03 -17.83
C LEU A 120 -8.25 -6.11 -19.10
N LYS A 121 -7.68 -5.84 -20.28
CA LYS A 121 -8.37 -6.09 -21.56
C LYS A 121 -8.70 -7.55 -21.75
N HIS A 122 -7.77 -8.44 -21.41
CA HIS A 122 -7.97 -9.88 -21.49
C HIS A 122 -9.10 -10.34 -20.56
N LEU A 123 -9.27 -9.72 -19.39
CA LEU A 123 -10.40 -9.96 -18.47
C LEU A 123 -11.75 -9.42 -19.01
N GLY A 124 -11.74 -8.62 -20.07
CA GLY A 124 -12.95 -8.11 -20.73
C GLY A 124 -13.28 -6.66 -20.39
N LEU A 125 -12.40 -5.93 -19.69
CA LEU A 125 -12.63 -4.51 -19.40
C LEU A 125 -12.49 -3.67 -20.68
N THR A 126 -13.36 -2.67 -20.79
CA THR A 126 -13.28 -1.66 -21.85
C THR A 126 -12.12 -0.69 -21.63
N ASP A 127 -11.64 -0.05 -22.70
CA ASP A 127 -10.61 0.99 -22.60
C ASP A 127 -11.02 2.12 -21.62
N ASN A 128 -12.29 2.50 -21.61
CA ASN A 128 -12.81 3.52 -20.68
C ASN A 128 -12.70 3.08 -19.21
N GLN A 129 -13.09 1.84 -18.89
CA GLN A 129 -12.95 1.30 -17.52
C GLN A 129 -11.48 1.29 -17.09
N ILE A 130 -10.57 0.83 -17.96
CA ILE A 130 -9.13 0.78 -17.67
C ILE A 130 -8.57 2.19 -17.48
N THR A 131 -8.94 3.15 -18.33
CA THR A 131 -8.51 4.54 -18.20
C THR A 131 -8.99 5.17 -16.90
N LYS A 132 -10.26 4.97 -16.52
CA LYS A 132 -10.80 5.47 -15.25
C LYS A 132 -10.15 4.80 -14.04
N LEU A 133 -9.92 3.49 -14.09
CA LEU A 133 -9.27 2.74 -13.02
C LEU A 133 -7.84 3.25 -12.78
N ARG A 134 -7.03 3.32 -13.85
CA ARG A 134 -5.67 3.87 -13.79
C ARG A 134 -5.67 5.30 -13.27
N TYR A 135 -6.55 6.16 -13.77
CA TYR A 135 -6.65 7.55 -13.32
C TYR A 135 -6.97 7.65 -11.82
N ASN A 136 -7.96 6.91 -11.32
CA ASN A 136 -8.37 7.01 -9.92
C ASN A 136 -7.35 6.40 -8.97
N ILE A 137 -6.72 5.26 -9.30
CA ILE A 137 -5.66 4.68 -8.46
C ILE A 137 -4.47 5.64 -8.35
N ARG A 138 -4.04 6.21 -9.48
CA ARG A 138 -2.94 7.18 -9.48
C ARG A 138 -3.31 8.45 -8.71
N LEU A 139 -4.51 9.00 -8.93
CA LEU A 139 -4.97 10.18 -8.20
C LEU A 139 -5.05 9.93 -6.69
N GLN A 140 -5.50 8.74 -6.29
CA GLN A 140 -5.59 8.34 -4.88
C GLN A 140 -4.21 8.27 -4.23
N SER A 141 -3.25 7.57 -4.83
CA SER A 141 -1.86 7.50 -4.36
C SER A 141 -1.26 8.90 -4.24
N GLN A 142 -1.28 9.71 -5.30
CA GLN A 142 -0.65 11.03 -5.30
C GLN A 142 -1.27 12.03 -4.30
N ILE A 143 -2.59 11.95 -4.04
CA ILE A 143 -3.22 12.78 -3.00
C ILE A 143 -2.92 12.23 -1.60
N ALA A 144 -2.94 10.91 -1.41
CA ALA A 144 -2.66 10.29 -0.11
C ALA A 144 -1.24 10.64 0.38
N SER A 145 -0.25 10.58 -0.52
CA SER A 145 1.15 10.95 -0.27
C SER A 145 1.41 12.46 -0.19
N GLY A 146 0.37 13.28 -0.32
CA GLY A 146 0.50 14.74 -0.25
C GLY A 146 1.23 15.39 -1.44
N ILE A 147 1.57 14.62 -2.48
CA ILE A 147 2.20 15.12 -3.71
C ILE A 147 1.22 16.07 -4.42
N TYR A 148 -0.05 15.68 -4.50
CA TYR A 148 -1.11 16.50 -5.07
C TYR A 148 -1.84 17.26 -3.96
N PRO A 149 -1.76 18.60 -3.95
CA PRO A 149 -2.30 19.39 -2.86
C PRO A 149 -3.80 19.65 -3.05
N ASN A 150 -4.40 20.29 -2.04
CA ASN A 150 -5.75 20.81 -2.16
C ASN A 150 -5.83 21.87 -3.29
N TYR A 151 -7.03 22.11 -3.81
CA TYR A 151 -7.24 22.97 -4.98
C TYR A 151 -6.54 24.33 -4.87
N ASP A 152 -6.69 24.99 -3.71
CA ASP A 152 -6.19 26.35 -3.49
C ASP A 152 -4.66 26.45 -3.44
N LYS A 153 -3.95 25.31 -3.38
CA LYS A 153 -2.47 25.23 -3.40
C LYS A 153 -1.92 24.70 -4.72
N ILE A 154 -2.77 24.34 -5.69
CA ILE A 154 -2.33 23.92 -7.03
C ILE A 154 -1.73 25.14 -7.74
N LYS A 155 -0.58 24.95 -8.38
CA LYS A 155 0.04 26.00 -9.22
C LYS A 155 -0.79 26.21 -10.48
N SER A 156 -0.91 27.46 -10.94
CA SER A 156 -1.72 27.81 -12.11
C SER A 156 -1.38 26.96 -13.35
N ASP A 157 -0.09 26.69 -13.59
CA ASP A 157 0.37 25.92 -14.75
C ASP A 157 -0.06 24.43 -14.69
N ASP A 158 -0.19 23.87 -13.48
CA ASP A 158 -0.61 22.48 -13.28
C ASP A 158 -2.14 22.33 -13.32
N LEU A 159 -2.88 23.38 -12.95
CA LEU A 159 -4.34 23.38 -12.86
C LEU A 159 -5.00 23.01 -14.19
N GLU A 160 -4.56 23.65 -15.28
CA GLU A 160 -5.08 23.37 -16.62
C GLU A 160 -4.84 21.91 -17.03
N SER A 161 -3.64 21.39 -16.75
CA SER A 161 -3.28 20.00 -17.04
C SER A 161 -4.15 19.00 -16.27
N TYR A 162 -4.41 19.26 -14.99
CA TYR A 162 -5.24 18.40 -14.15
C TYR A 162 -6.70 18.42 -14.60
N LYS A 163 -7.21 19.60 -14.95
CA LYS A 163 -8.56 19.76 -15.50
C LYS A 163 -8.72 19.01 -16.82
N LEU A 164 -7.82 19.23 -17.78
CA LEU A 164 -7.85 18.55 -19.08
C LEU A 164 -7.75 17.03 -18.93
N SER A 165 -6.95 16.54 -17.98
CA SER A 165 -6.84 15.12 -17.69
C SER A 165 -8.15 14.55 -17.16
N TYR A 166 -8.81 15.26 -16.23
CA TYR A 166 -10.13 14.87 -15.72
C TYR A 166 -11.17 14.85 -16.84
N GLU A 167 -11.27 15.93 -17.62
CA GLU A 167 -12.19 16.06 -18.75
C GLU A 167 -12.03 14.93 -19.76
N LYS A 168 -10.79 14.58 -20.10
CA LYS A 168 -10.47 13.47 -21.01
C LYS A 168 -10.89 12.12 -20.45
N VAL A 169 -10.62 11.85 -19.17
CA VAL A 169 -10.94 10.57 -18.53
C VAL A 169 -12.46 10.37 -18.40
N TYR A 170 -13.18 11.43 -18.03
CA TYR A 170 -14.62 11.35 -17.78
C TYR A 170 -15.48 11.71 -19.01
N GLY A 171 -14.87 12.21 -20.09
CA GLY A 171 -15.58 12.60 -21.31
C GLY A 171 -16.52 13.79 -21.09
N VAL A 172 -16.08 14.77 -20.29
CA VAL A 172 -16.86 15.96 -19.90
C VAL A 172 -16.09 17.24 -20.22
N GLN A 173 -16.78 18.37 -20.29
CA GLN A 173 -16.19 19.71 -20.28
C GLN A 173 -16.66 20.44 -19.03
N LEU A 174 -15.75 21.04 -18.29
CA LEU A 174 -16.01 21.68 -17.00
C LEU A 174 -15.65 23.16 -17.05
N THR A 175 -16.39 23.98 -16.30
CA THR A 175 -15.87 25.30 -15.91
C THR A 175 -14.81 25.12 -14.82
N ASP A 176 -14.06 26.18 -14.51
CA ASP A 176 -13.05 26.11 -13.45
C ASP A 176 -13.71 25.89 -12.08
N GLU A 177 -14.89 26.44 -11.85
CA GLU A 177 -15.68 26.22 -10.64
C GLU A 177 -16.14 24.75 -10.52
N MET A 178 -16.65 24.17 -11.61
CA MET A 178 -17.05 22.75 -11.61
C MET A 178 -15.84 21.83 -11.38
N PHE A 179 -14.69 22.15 -11.97
CA PHE A 179 -13.46 21.40 -11.73
C PHE A 179 -12.99 21.54 -10.28
N LYS A 180 -13.07 22.74 -9.69
CA LYS A 180 -12.77 22.97 -8.26
C LYS A 180 -13.60 22.08 -7.35
N GLU A 181 -14.91 21.97 -7.61
CA GLU A 181 -15.79 21.09 -6.84
C GLU A 181 -15.35 19.62 -6.96
N LYS A 182 -15.08 19.14 -8.19
CA LYS A 182 -14.63 17.76 -8.42
C LYS A 182 -13.28 17.44 -7.82
N TRP A 183 -12.33 18.36 -7.89
CA TRP A 183 -11.03 18.18 -7.27
C TRP A 183 -11.14 18.11 -5.75
N ASN A 184 -11.90 19.02 -5.13
CA ASN A 184 -12.08 19.03 -3.68
C ASN A 184 -12.83 17.79 -3.18
N GLU A 185 -13.80 17.26 -3.95
CA GLU A 185 -14.46 15.99 -3.67
C GLU A 185 -13.44 14.84 -3.62
N LYS A 186 -12.59 14.69 -4.64
CA LYS A 186 -11.53 13.67 -4.67
C LYS A 186 -10.50 13.89 -3.56
N TYR A 187 -10.04 15.12 -3.36
CA TYR A 187 -9.04 15.47 -2.34
C TYR A 187 -9.54 15.13 -0.93
N SER A 188 -10.77 15.53 -0.59
CA SER A 188 -11.36 15.24 0.72
C SER A 188 -11.56 13.74 0.97
N SER A 189 -11.75 12.95 -0.09
CA SER A 189 -11.92 11.50 0.02
C SER A 189 -10.58 10.77 0.18
N PHE A 190 -9.54 11.21 -0.52
CA PHE A 190 -8.23 10.53 -0.57
C PHE A 190 -7.20 11.05 0.44
N SER A 191 -7.27 12.32 0.85
CA SER A 191 -6.30 12.92 1.76
C SER A 191 -6.30 12.23 3.13
N GLY A 192 -5.11 11.90 3.64
CA GLY A 192 -4.93 11.21 4.92
C GLY A 192 -5.32 9.73 4.93
N LYS A 193 -5.59 9.14 3.76
CA LYS A 193 -5.79 7.68 3.58
C LYS A 193 -4.44 6.96 3.42
N GLY A 194 -4.45 5.63 3.42
CA GLY A 194 -3.27 4.86 3.03
C GLY A 194 -3.05 4.93 1.52
N ASP A 195 -1.82 4.80 1.05
CA ASP A 195 -1.58 4.68 -0.39
C ASP A 195 -2.00 3.27 -0.88
N PHE A 196 -3.03 3.21 -1.73
CA PHE A 196 -3.55 1.94 -2.25
C PHE A 196 -2.59 1.28 -3.25
N ALA A 197 -1.91 2.06 -4.09
CA ALA A 197 -0.98 1.52 -5.08
C ALA A 197 0.27 0.97 -4.40
N HIS A 198 0.80 1.70 -3.41
CA HIS A 198 1.91 1.25 -2.57
C HIS A 198 1.51 -0.04 -1.84
N PHE A 199 0.37 -0.02 -1.13
CA PHE A 199 -0.16 -1.20 -0.45
C PHE A 199 -0.25 -2.41 -1.39
N SER A 200 -0.76 -2.19 -2.61
CA SER A 200 -0.96 -3.25 -3.58
C SER A 200 0.36 -3.86 -4.05
N ILE A 201 1.35 -3.05 -4.44
CA ILE A 201 2.62 -3.57 -4.93
C ILE A 201 3.44 -4.23 -3.81
N THR A 202 3.39 -3.69 -2.59
CA THR A 202 4.05 -4.26 -1.40
C THR A 202 3.41 -5.59 -1.00
N THR A 203 2.07 -5.67 -1.01
CA THR A 203 1.35 -6.93 -0.76
C THR A 203 1.64 -7.96 -1.85
N ALA A 204 1.68 -7.57 -3.13
CA ALA A 204 2.08 -8.46 -4.22
C ALA A 204 3.50 -9.02 -4.01
N SER A 205 4.44 -8.17 -3.57
CA SER A 205 5.80 -8.55 -3.22
C SER A 205 5.83 -9.56 -2.07
N ASN A 206 4.99 -9.37 -1.04
CA ASN A 206 4.88 -10.27 0.11
C ASN A 206 4.24 -11.63 -0.21
N LEU A 207 3.47 -11.71 -1.30
CA LEU A 207 2.86 -12.92 -1.83
C LEU A 207 3.73 -13.61 -2.90
N ASN A 208 4.74 -12.92 -3.44
CA ASN A 208 5.62 -13.45 -4.46
C ASN A 208 6.53 -14.56 -3.90
N ASN A 209 6.28 -15.80 -4.33
CA ASN A 209 7.05 -16.97 -3.91
C ASN A 209 8.14 -17.39 -4.92
N ARG A 210 8.33 -16.64 -6.01
CA ARG A 210 9.38 -16.91 -6.99
C ARG A 210 10.74 -16.53 -6.42
N LEU A 211 11.79 -17.23 -6.84
CA LEU A 211 13.17 -16.78 -6.63
C LEU A 211 13.42 -15.53 -7.48
N ARG A 212 13.89 -14.46 -6.85
CA ARG A 212 14.14 -13.14 -7.44
C ARG A 212 15.62 -12.83 -7.42
N GLY A 213 16.08 -12.01 -8.36
CA GLY A 213 17.48 -11.55 -8.37
C GLY A 213 17.82 -10.81 -7.07
N SER A 214 16.85 -10.04 -6.55
CA SER A 214 16.97 -9.30 -5.30
C SER A 214 17.17 -10.19 -4.06
N ASP A 215 16.74 -11.45 -4.06
CA ASP A 215 16.90 -12.32 -2.89
C ASP A 215 18.38 -12.61 -2.60
N LEU A 216 19.22 -12.65 -3.64
CA LEU A 216 20.67 -12.80 -3.50
C LEU A 216 21.32 -11.53 -2.95
N THR A 217 20.86 -10.35 -3.39
CA THR A 217 21.50 -9.07 -3.04
C THR A 217 21.04 -8.52 -1.69
N LYS A 218 19.82 -8.88 -1.25
CA LYS A 218 19.26 -8.52 0.07
C LYS A 218 19.38 -9.63 1.11
N LEU A 219 20.09 -10.71 0.79
CA LEU A 219 20.38 -11.83 1.69
C LEU A 219 19.10 -12.53 2.21
N GLY A 220 18.11 -12.73 1.33
CA GLY A 220 16.94 -13.56 1.60
C GLY A 220 15.59 -12.95 1.18
N HIS A 221 14.62 -13.83 0.93
CA HIS A 221 13.27 -13.48 0.50
C HIS A 221 12.55 -12.51 1.44
N GLU A 222 12.64 -12.75 2.74
CA GLU A 222 11.99 -11.93 3.74
C GLU A 222 12.60 -10.51 3.80
N ASN A 223 13.91 -10.38 3.60
CA ASN A 223 14.55 -9.07 3.55
C ASN A 223 14.12 -8.29 2.30
N VAL A 224 13.98 -8.94 1.14
CA VAL A 224 13.43 -8.28 -0.06
C VAL A 224 12.01 -7.80 0.19
N ASN A 225 11.18 -8.61 0.85
CA ASN A 225 9.80 -8.26 1.18
C ASN A 225 9.73 -7.07 2.15
N ASP A 226 10.55 -7.07 3.20
CA ASP A 226 10.65 -5.93 4.11
C ASP A 226 11.13 -4.67 3.37
N PHE A 227 12.13 -4.80 2.47
CA PHE A 227 12.62 -3.69 1.65
C PHE A 227 11.63 -3.18 0.61
N ALA A 228 10.67 -4.00 0.19
CA ALA A 228 9.60 -3.60 -0.73
C ALA A 228 8.53 -2.76 -0.03
N GLY A 229 8.53 -2.69 1.31
CA GLY A 229 7.65 -1.83 2.09
C GLY A 229 8.41 -1.14 3.21
N TRP A 230 7.98 -1.37 4.45
CA TRP A 230 8.42 -0.62 5.64
C TRP A 230 9.92 -0.40 5.79
N LEU A 231 10.78 -1.35 5.42
CA LEU A 231 12.23 -1.17 5.54
C LEU A 231 12.78 -0.30 4.42
N GLY A 232 12.20 -0.39 3.21
CA GLY A 232 12.50 0.50 2.10
C GLY A 232 12.19 1.94 2.49
N ASP A 233 10.95 2.20 2.88
CA ASP A 233 10.48 3.55 3.23
C ASP A 233 11.14 4.08 4.51
N ALA A 234 11.55 3.22 5.43
CA ALA A 234 12.31 3.62 6.61
C ALA A 234 13.80 3.89 6.34
N THR A 235 14.36 3.49 5.20
CA THR A 235 15.83 3.51 5.00
C THR A 235 16.36 3.99 3.65
N LEU A 236 15.53 4.07 2.61
CA LEU A 236 15.93 4.60 1.30
C LEU A 236 15.90 6.13 1.35
N THR A 237 17.04 6.74 1.04
CA THR A 237 17.21 8.18 0.98
C THR A 237 17.09 8.63 -0.48
N ASP A 238 15.93 9.13 -0.87
CA ASP A 238 15.82 9.86 -2.14
C ASP A 238 16.31 11.29 -1.89
N SER A 239 17.43 11.67 -2.52
CA SER A 239 18.02 13.01 -2.38
C SER A 239 18.31 13.43 -0.93
N ASP A 240 18.95 12.55 -0.16
CA ASP A 240 19.40 12.75 1.24
C ASP A 240 18.28 12.82 2.31
N ASP A 241 17.00 12.65 1.95
CA ASP A 241 15.90 12.60 2.92
C ASP A 241 15.08 11.31 2.80
N ILE A 242 14.51 10.88 3.93
CA ILE A 242 13.63 9.71 4.01
C ILE A 242 12.20 10.22 4.10
N SER A 243 11.44 10.02 3.02
CA SER A 243 10.01 10.35 2.96
C SER A 243 9.17 9.14 3.39
N PHE A 244 9.03 8.93 4.70
CA PHE A 244 8.10 7.94 5.24
C PHE A 244 6.83 8.63 5.74
N GLY A 245 5.81 8.71 4.88
CA GLY A 245 4.54 9.38 5.16
C GLY A 245 3.56 8.54 6.00
N ASN A 246 2.47 9.15 6.44
CA ASN A 246 1.39 8.41 7.12
C ASN A 246 0.62 7.50 6.16
N ASP A 247 0.58 7.84 4.88
CA ASP A 247 0.02 7.03 3.81
C ASP A 247 0.81 5.73 3.59
N ASP A 248 2.15 5.82 3.54
CA ASP A 248 3.06 4.68 3.46
C ASP A 248 3.02 3.87 4.76
N TYR A 249 3.04 4.53 5.93
CA TYR A 249 2.93 3.85 7.23
C TYR A 249 1.70 2.94 7.31
N LYS A 250 0.57 3.40 6.77
CA LYS A 250 -0.64 2.57 6.64
C LYS A 250 -0.45 1.44 5.67
N ALA A 251 0.02 1.75 4.46
CA ALA A 251 0.18 0.81 3.37
C ALA A 251 1.10 -0.36 3.77
N ASP A 252 2.25 -0.05 4.36
CA ASP A 252 3.27 -1.02 4.76
C ASP A 252 2.81 -1.97 5.86
N LEU A 253 2.28 -1.41 6.95
CA LEU A 253 1.82 -2.22 8.08
C LEU A 253 0.60 -3.05 7.69
N ASP A 254 -0.33 -2.48 6.92
CA ASP A 254 -1.50 -3.20 6.42
C ASP A 254 -1.08 -4.32 5.47
N ALA A 255 -0.10 -4.10 4.59
CA ALA A 255 0.42 -5.10 3.67
C ALA A 255 0.97 -6.32 4.42
N VAL A 256 1.74 -6.10 5.49
CA VAL A 256 2.24 -7.20 6.33
C VAL A 256 1.10 -7.86 7.10
N ASN A 257 0.25 -7.09 7.77
CA ASN A 257 -0.84 -7.61 8.60
C ASN A 257 -1.84 -8.47 7.82
N ILE A 258 -2.27 -7.99 6.66
CA ILE A 258 -3.22 -8.68 5.79
C ILE A 258 -2.56 -9.92 5.18
N THR A 259 -1.33 -9.81 4.67
CA THR A 259 -0.62 -10.98 4.11
C THR A 259 -0.43 -12.08 5.15
N GLN A 260 -0.06 -11.72 6.38
CA GLN A 260 0.10 -12.71 7.46
C GLN A 260 -1.22 -13.34 7.86
N LYS A 261 -2.32 -12.56 7.87
CA LYS A 261 -3.67 -13.10 8.10
C LYS A 261 -4.09 -14.08 7.01
N MET A 262 -3.85 -13.76 5.73
CA MET A 262 -4.07 -14.67 4.60
C MET A 262 -3.30 -15.98 4.80
N LYS A 263 -2.00 -15.91 5.09
CA LYS A 263 -1.13 -17.09 5.28
C LYS A 263 -1.55 -17.94 6.48
N ARG A 264 -1.84 -17.33 7.64
CA ARG A 264 -2.17 -18.04 8.88
C ARG A 264 -3.57 -18.67 8.84
N LYS A 265 -4.57 -17.95 8.32
CA LYS A 265 -5.96 -18.42 8.26
C LYS A 265 -6.29 -19.19 6.97
N LYS A 266 -5.44 -19.11 5.95
CA LYS A 266 -5.66 -19.69 4.60
C LYS A 266 -6.98 -19.19 3.98
N ILE A 267 -7.18 -17.88 4.06
CA ILE A 267 -8.36 -17.16 3.55
C ILE A 267 -7.94 -16.18 2.46
N SER A 268 -8.91 -15.69 1.69
CA SER A 268 -8.60 -14.80 0.58
C SER A 268 -8.11 -13.43 1.00
N TYR A 269 -7.49 -12.71 0.07
CA TYR A 269 -7.17 -11.29 0.23
C TYR A 269 -8.40 -10.48 0.66
N ILE A 270 -9.54 -10.69 0.00
CA ILE A 270 -10.81 -10.01 0.32
C ILE A 270 -11.28 -10.36 1.74
N GLU A 271 -11.24 -11.64 2.11
CA GLU A 271 -11.65 -12.10 3.44
C GLU A 271 -10.71 -11.56 4.53
N ALA A 272 -9.40 -11.65 4.32
CA ALA A 272 -8.38 -11.16 5.24
C ALA A 272 -8.48 -9.66 5.44
N SER A 273 -8.68 -8.88 4.36
CA SER A 273 -8.86 -7.44 4.44
C SER A 273 -10.13 -7.09 5.23
N ASN A 274 -11.26 -7.71 4.91
CA ASN A 274 -12.51 -7.50 5.62
C ASN A 274 -12.39 -7.81 7.12
N GLU A 275 -11.79 -8.96 7.48
CA GLU A 275 -11.56 -9.30 8.88
C GLU A 275 -10.61 -8.32 9.55
N TYR A 276 -9.47 -8.00 8.92
CA TYR A 276 -8.44 -7.13 9.48
C TYR A 276 -8.99 -5.75 9.83
N TYR A 277 -9.64 -5.06 8.88
CA TYR A 277 -10.18 -3.74 9.13
C TYR A 277 -11.41 -3.76 10.05
N SER A 278 -12.19 -4.86 10.05
CA SER A 278 -13.32 -5.00 10.97
C SER A 278 -12.88 -5.22 12.42
N GLU A 279 -11.88 -6.07 12.66
CA GLU A 279 -11.25 -6.28 13.98
C GLU A 279 -10.63 -4.96 14.49
N MET A 280 -9.91 -4.24 13.62
CA MET A 280 -9.32 -2.93 13.93
C MET A 280 -10.40 -1.87 14.25
N LYS A 281 -11.50 -1.82 13.50
CA LYS A 281 -12.64 -0.91 13.76
C LYS A 281 -13.36 -1.22 15.08
N ARG A 282 -13.32 -2.48 15.54
CA ARG A 282 -13.82 -2.88 16.87
C ARG A 282 -12.85 -2.56 18.01
N GLY A 283 -11.64 -2.09 17.70
CA GLY A 283 -10.61 -1.78 18.68
C GLY A 283 -9.96 -3.02 19.29
N GLU A 284 -9.92 -4.14 18.57
CA GLU A 284 -9.24 -5.36 19.04
C GLU A 284 -7.71 -5.20 19.08
N TYR A 285 -7.18 -4.38 18.17
CA TYR A 285 -5.79 -3.97 18.10
C TYR A 285 -5.69 -2.69 17.28
N THR A 286 -4.60 -1.97 17.42
CA THR A 286 -4.17 -0.97 16.44
C THR A 286 -3.35 -1.61 15.32
N ARG A 287 -3.19 -0.87 14.22
CA ARG A 287 -2.33 -1.25 13.11
C ARG A 287 -0.90 -1.65 13.54
N ALA A 288 -0.26 -0.83 14.38
CA ALA A 288 1.09 -1.11 14.88
C ALA A 288 1.13 -2.30 15.84
N GLU A 289 0.17 -2.41 16.77
CA GLU A 289 0.09 -3.56 17.68
C GLU A 289 0.01 -4.87 16.89
N LYS A 290 -0.78 -4.87 15.81
CA LYS A 290 -0.90 -6.05 14.95
C LYS A 290 0.37 -6.35 14.17
N PHE A 291 1.04 -5.32 13.68
CA PHE A 291 2.29 -5.45 12.94
C PHE A 291 3.40 -6.08 13.79
N VAL A 292 3.52 -5.66 15.06
CA VAL A 292 4.59 -6.16 15.94
C VAL A 292 4.39 -7.60 16.42
N GLU A 293 3.18 -8.17 16.26
CA GLU A 293 2.96 -9.61 16.44
C GLU A 293 3.69 -10.46 15.36
N TYR A 294 4.01 -9.85 14.22
CA TYR A 294 4.67 -10.51 13.10
C TYR A 294 6.13 -10.11 12.96
N LYS A 295 6.48 -8.88 13.34
CA LYS A 295 7.81 -8.28 13.24
C LYS A 295 8.18 -7.65 14.58
N SER A 296 9.09 -8.26 15.33
CA SER A 296 9.41 -7.73 16.66
C SER A 296 10.05 -6.34 16.55
N VAL A 297 9.78 -5.47 17.53
CA VAL A 297 10.36 -4.12 17.60
C VAL A 297 11.90 -4.18 17.55
N GLU A 298 12.48 -5.20 18.19
CA GLU A 298 13.93 -5.43 18.18
C GLU A 298 14.47 -5.74 16.78
N GLU A 299 13.82 -6.63 16.03
CA GLU A 299 14.18 -6.93 14.64
C GLU A 299 14.10 -5.68 13.75
N ILE A 300 13.03 -4.89 13.92
CA ILE A 300 12.80 -3.65 13.18
C ILE A 300 13.93 -2.67 13.43
N LYS A 301 14.23 -2.40 14.70
CA LYS A 301 15.33 -1.51 15.11
C LYS A 301 16.67 -2.00 14.58
N GLN A 302 16.98 -3.28 14.75
CA GLN A 302 18.26 -3.86 14.31
C GLN A 302 18.47 -3.68 12.80
N LYS A 303 17.44 -3.94 11.99
CA LYS A 303 17.49 -3.76 10.53
C LYS A 303 17.73 -2.30 10.14
N ILE A 304 16.99 -1.38 10.75
CA ILE A 304 17.13 0.07 10.51
C ILE A 304 18.51 0.57 10.94
N PHE A 305 18.96 0.25 12.16
CA PHE A 305 20.25 0.70 12.69
C PHE A 305 21.41 0.20 11.85
N THR A 306 21.39 -1.09 11.45
CA THR A 306 22.42 -1.67 10.59
C THR A 306 22.54 -0.93 9.27
N LYS A 307 21.39 -0.48 8.73
CA LYS A 307 21.30 0.17 7.43
C LYS A 307 21.68 1.65 7.46
N LEU A 308 21.23 2.39 8.46
CA LEU A 308 21.33 3.86 8.51
C LEU A 308 22.48 4.40 9.35
N LEU A 309 22.95 3.66 10.38
CA LEU A 309 24.08 4.15 11.17
C LEU A 309 25.37 4.13 10.34
N PRO A 310 26.25 5.12 10.50
CA PRO A 310 27.52 5.17 9.80
C PRO A 310 28.45 4.07 10.33
N ASP A 311 29.37 3.59 9.50
CA ASP A 311 30.24 2.46 9.85
C ASP A 311 31.11 2.74 11.08
N ASN A 312 31.59 3.97 11.27
CA ASN A 312 32.35 4.35 12.47
C ASN A 312 31.55 4.29 13.78
N MET A 313 30.21 4.17 13.73
CA MET A 313 29.38 3.89 14.89
C MET A 313 29.14 2.39 15.09
N LYS A 314 29.24 1.58 14.02
CA LYS A 314 28.91 0.14 14.03
C LYS A 314 30.12 -0.77 14.17
N TYR A 315 31.33 -0.23 14.06
CA TYR A 315 32.57 -0.99 14.15
C TYR A 315 33.45 -0.46 15.26
N VAL A 316 33.79 -1.32 16.21
CA VAL A 316 34.68 -1.02 17.33
C VAL A 316 36.07 -1.51 16.98
N GLU A 317 37.08 -0.65 17.13
CA GLU A 317 38.48 -1.03 16.97
C GLU A 317 39.04 -1.55 18.29
N GLU A 318 39.50 -2.80 18.32
CA GLU A 318 40.24 -3.35 19.46
C GLU A 318 41.76 -3.20 19.26
N SER A 319 42.48 -3.17 20.39
CA SER A 319 43.95 -3.08 20.45
C SER A 319 44.59 -4.34 19.86
N GLY A 320 44.74 -4.39 18.54
CA GLY A 320 45.23 -5.60 17.85
C GLY A 320 44.89 -5.73 16.37
N MET A 321 44.24 -4.73 15.76
CA MET A 321 43.96 -4.62 14.31
C MET A 321 42.73 -5.38 13.78
N GLN A 322 41.89 -5.93 14.67
CA GLN A 322 40.63 -6.55 14.26
C GLN A 322 39.46 -5.68 14.73
N SER A 323 38.71 -5.14 13.77
CA SER A 323 37.42 -4.50 14.04
C SER A 323 36.31 -5.55 14.02
N HIS A 324 35.33 -5.40 14.89
CA HIS A 324 34.10 -6.21 14.86
C HIS A 324 32.87 -5.34 14.79
N PHE A 325 31.79 -5.92 14.24
CA PHE A 325 30.49 -5.26 14.17
C PHE A 325 29.84 -5.29 15.54
N GLU A 326 29.49 -4.12 16.06
CA GLU A 326 28.76 -3.93 17.30
C GLU A 326 27.93 -2.65 17.19
N LEU A 327 26.61 -2.77 17.34
CA LEU A 327 25.75 -1.59 17.37
C LEU A 327 25.98 -0.82 18.69
N PRO A 328 25.95 0.53 18.66
CA PRO A 328 25.86 1.31 19.87
C PRO A 328 24.63 0.93 20.71
N ASN A 329 24.58 1.41 21.95
CA ASN A 329 23.36 1.22 22.74
C ASN A 329 22.16 1.92 22.06
N GLU A 330 20.96 1.45 22.35
CA GLU A 330 19.74 1.91 21.69
C GLU A 330 19.53 3.43 21.80
N GLU A 331 19.85 4.04 22.94
CA GLU A 331 19.73 5.49 23.15
C GLU A 331 20.59 6.28 22.15
N GLN A 332 21.83 5.84 21.91
CA GLN A 332 22.72 6.45 20.92
C GLN A 332 22.21 6.27 19.50
N CYS A 333 21.70 5.08 19.17
CA CYS A 333 21.12 4.77 17.87
C CYS A 333 19.88 5.64 17.60
N MET A 334 18.96 5.72 18.56
CA MET A 334 17.74 6.52 18.46
C MET A 334 18.03 8.02 18.41
N ALA A 335 19.00 8.52 19.18
CA ALA A 335 19.43 9.92 19.12
C ALA A 335 20.03 10.28 17.74
N TYR A 336 20.77 9.35 17.12
CA TYR A 336 21.26 9.54 15.76
C TYR A 336 20.11 9.59 14.75
N LEU A 337 19.15 8.67 14.83
CA LEU A 337 17.98 8.69 13.94
C LEU A 337 17.14 9.96 14.14
N GLN A 338 16.87 10.38 15.39
CA GLN A 338 16.09 11.60 15.65
C GLN A 338 16.71 12.84 14.99
N LYS A 339 18.05 12.90 14.94
CA LYS A 339 18.79 14.02 14.37
C LYS A 339 18.87 13.97 12.84
N ASN A 340 19.09 12.80 12.26
CA ASN A 340 19.43 12.66 10.83
C ASN A 340 18.28 12.09 9.98
N TYR A 341 17.37 11.33 10.59
CA TYR A 341 16.27 10.61 9.95
C TYR A 341 14.98 10.70 10.80
N PRO A 342 14.43 11.91 11.00
CA PRO A 342 13.30 12.13 11.92
C PRO A 342 12.04 11.34 11.53
N SER A 343 11.79 11.12 10.23
CA SER A 343 10.70 10.26 9.75
C SER A 343 10.85 8.82 10.25
N THR A 344 12.04 8.24 10.10
CA THR A 344 12.37 6.89 10.59
C THR A 344 12.33 6.80 12.12
N TYR A 345 12.81 7.83 12.82
CA TYR A 345 12.68 7.91 14.27
C TYR A 345 11.20 7.89 14.68
N ASN A 346 10.36 8.73 14.06
CA ASN A 346 8.92 8.76 14.32
C ASN A 346 8.29 7.40 14.02
N PHE A 347 8.66 6.75 12.92
CA PHE A 347 8.20 5.39 12.60
C PHE A 347 8.44 4.42 13.76
N ILE A 348 9.68 4.30 14.23
CA ILE A 348 10.02 3.40 15.36
C ILE A 348 9.19 3.75 16.60
N ARG A 349 9.07 5.03 16.95
CA ARG A 349 8.31 5.47 18.13
C ARG A 349 6.82 5.13 18.02
N ASN A 350 6.21 5.28 16.84
CA ASN A 350 4.80 4.95 16.62
C ASN A 350 4.55 3.43 16.67
N ILE A 351 5.51 2.62 16.22
CA ILE A 351 5.48 1.17 16.38
C ILE A 351 5.56 0.78 17.86
N GLU A 352 6.47 1.38 18.62
CA GLU A 352 6.64 1.13 20.06
C GLU A 352 5.39 1.48 20.88
N THR A 353 4.73 2.59 20.54
CA THR A 353 3.53 3.04 21.26
C THR A 353 2.24 2.39 20.78
N GLY A 354 2.30 1.58 19.71
CA GLY A 354 1.13 0.92 19.17
C GLY A 354 0.17 1.90 18.48
N ASN A 355 0.68 2.89 17.74
CA ASN A 355 -0.18 3.90 17.11
C ASN A 355 -0.86 3.39 15.83
N GLN A 356 -2.11 3.80 15.65
CA GLN A 356 -2.89 3.53 14.45
C GLN A 356 -2.36 4.27 13.21
N GLU A 357 -1.81 5.46 13.43
CA GLU A 357 -1.40 6.44 12.42
C GLU A 357 0.00 6.94 12.78
N LEU A 358 0.80 7.30 11.77
CA LEU A 358 2.09 7.94 12.00
C LEU A 358 1.87 9.38 12.48
N THR A 359 2.30 9.64 13.71
CA THR A 359 2.30 10.99 14.29
C THR A 359 3.71 11.44 14.63
N GLU A 360 3.99 12.74 14.55
CA GLU A 360 5.26 13.29 15.04
C GLU A 360 5.40 13.09 16.56
N MET A 361 6.48 12.45 16.97
CA MET A 361 6.77 12.16 18.37
C MET A 361 7.84 13.15 18.85
N ARG A 362 7.47 14.02 19.81
CA ARG A 362 8.35 15.04 20.37
C ARG A 362 9.32 14.48 21.41
#